data_AF-A0A0S3RJU2-F1
#
_entry.id   AF-A0A0S3RJU2-F1
#
_cell.length_a   1.000
_cell.length_b   1.000
_cell.length_c   1.000
_cell.angle_alpha   90.00
_cell.angle_beta   90.00
_cell.angle_gamma   90.00
#
_symmetry.space_group_name_H-M   'P 1'
#
loop_
_entity.id
_entity.type
_entity.pdbx_description
1 polymer ?
#
loop_
_entity_poly.entity_id
_entity_poly.type
_entity_poly.pdbx_seq_one_letter_code
_entity_poly.pdbx_strand_id
1 'polypeptide(L)'
;MSDSNYSILDLQNMGSDGVFKSMSSEELAAQEAHMRSQINLLWGTILYELSIVEFKSGLPMWHETLAASVEKFELAGASPIDIAVILNLQELLQ
;
A
#
# COMPACT_ATOMS: atom_id res chain seq x y z
N MET A 1 -13.36 -15.43 25.25
CA MET A 1 -14.16 -14.36 24.60
C MET A 1 -13.87 -13.05 25.33
N SER A 2 -13.64 -11.98 24.56
CA SER A 2 -13.41 -10.58 24.97
C SER A 2 -11.97 -10.11 25.26
N ASP A 3 -11.13 -10.04 24.22
CA ASP A 3 -9.91 -9.18 24.22
C ASP A 3 -9.97 -8.05 23.17
N SER A 4 -10.99 -8.00 22.31
CA SER A 4 -11.11 -6.99 21.26
C SER A 4 -11.67 -5.64 21.74
N ASN A 5 -12.25 -5.59 22.94
CA ASN A 5 -12.86 -4.36 23.47
C ASN A 5 -11.84 -3.41 24.09
N TYR A 6 -10.72 -3.91 24.63
CA TYR A 6 -9.73 -3.07 25.30
C TYR A 6 -8.92 -2.21 24.32
N SER A 7 -8.55 -2.77 23.16
CA SER A 7 -7.79 -2.03 22.14
C SER A 7 -8.59 -0.90 21.49
N ILE A 8 -9.90 -1.07 21.33
CA ILE A 8 -10.80 -0.03 20.80
C ILE A 8 -10.98 1.10 21.82
N LEU A 9 -11.08 0.77 23.12
CA LEU A 9 -11.24 1.75 24.20
C LEU A 9 -10.01 2.65 24.36
N ASP A 10 -8.80 2.11 24.18
CA ASP A 10 -7.56 2.89 24.32
C ASP A 10 -7.36 3.88 23.17
N LEU A 11 -7.82 3.55 21.96
CA LEU A 11 -7.78 4.44 20.79
C LEU A 11 -8.87 5.52 20.81
N GLN A 12 -10.04 5.22 21.40
CA GLN A 12 -11.11 6.21 21.61
C GLN A 12 -10.68 7.33 22.57
N ASN A 13 -9.93 7.00 23.63
CA ASN A 13 -9.43 7.97 24.60
C ASN A 13 -8.36 8.93 24.06
N MET A 14 -7.84 8.72 22.85
CA MET A 14 -6.82 9.59 22.22
C MET A 14 -7.42 10.79 21.44
N GLY A 15 -8.69 11.14 21.67
CA GLY A 15 -9.31 12.35 21.09
C GLY A 15 -9.80 12.18 19.66
N SER A 16 -10.16 10.94 19.28
CA SER A 16 -10.74 10.59 17.98
C SER A 16 -12.26 10.42 18.06
N ASP A 17 -12.90 11.20 18.93
CA ASP A 17 -14.30 11.11 19.31
C ASP A 17 -15.27 11.26 18.10
N GLY A 18 -14.79 11.88 17.01
CA GLY A 18 -15.50 11.99 15.73
C GLY A 18 -15.13 10.95 14.67
N VAL A 19 -14.06 10.17 14.88
CA VAL A 19 -13.54 9.19 13.90
C VAL A 19 -14.18 7.81 14.11
N PHE A 20 -14.49 7.43 15.35
CA PHE A 20 -15.15 6.16 15.64
C PHE A 20 -16.65 6.36 15.85
N LYS A 21 -17.35 6.60 14.73
CA LYS A 21 -18.74 6.13 14.62
C LYS A 21 -18.73 4.64 15.00
N SER A 22 -19.76 4.16 15.68
CA SER A 22 -19.92 2.73 15.97
C SER A 22 -20.05 1.96 14.65
N MET A 23 -18.93 1.59 14.05
CA MET A 23 -18.87 0.85 12.80
C MET A 23 -19.18 -0.60 13.10
N SER A 24 -20.02 -1.19 12.26
CA SER A 24 -20.24 -2.63 12.23
C SER A 24 -18.92 -3.37 11.95
N SER A 25 -18.87 -4.65 12.29
CA SER A 25 -17.70 -5.48 12.00
C SER A 25 -17.37 -5.54 10.50
N GLU A 26 -18.38 -5.41 9.63
CA GLU A 26 -18.21 -5.38 8.18
C GLU A 26 -17.59 -4.06 7.70
N GLU A 27 -18.06 -2.93 8.24
CA GLU A 27 -17.50 -1.61 7.95
C GLU A 27 -16.03 -1.50 8.42
N LEU A 28 -15.69 -2.08 9.58
CA LEU A 28 -14.30 -2.13 10.07
C LEU A 28 -13.41 -2.98 9.15
N ALA A 29 -13.88 -4.16 8.73
CA ALA A 29 -13.13 -5.01 7.81
C ALA A 29 -12.92 -4.35 6.43
N ALA A 30 -13.94 -3.65 5.92
CA ALA A 30 -13.83 -2.88 4.69
C ALA A 30 -12.84 -1.72 4.82
N GLN A 31 -12.84 -1.01 5.96
CA GLN A 31 -11.89 0.06 6.23
C GLN A 31 -10.45 -0.47 6.34
N GLU A 32 -10.25 -1.60 7.01
CA GLU A 32 -8.95 -2.27 7.11
C GLU A 32 -8.42 -2.68 5.74
N ALA A 33 -9.26 -3.31 4.91
CA ALA A 33 -8.91 -3.71 3.55
C ALA A 33 -8.55 -2.49 2.68
N HIS A 34 -9.33 -1.41 2.79
CA HIS A 34 -9.07 -0.16 2.08
C HIS A 34 -7.75 0.50 2.52
N MET A 35 -7.48 0.58 3.82
CA MET A 35 -6.21 1.10 4.34
C MET A 35 -5.03 0.26 3.88
N ARG A 36 -5.16 -1.08 3.89
CA ARG A 36 -4.13 -1.99 3.41
C ARG A 36 -3.84 -1.79 1.92
N SER A 37 -4.88 -1.65 1.10
CA SER A 37 -4.74 -1.33 -0.32
C SER A 37 -3.99 -0.01 -0.53
N GLN A 38 -4.34 1.05 0.20
CA GLN A 38 -3.64 2.35 0.09
C GLN A 38 -2.17 2.28 0.53
N ILE A 39 -1.87 1.55 1.62
CA ILE A 39 -0.50 1.35 2.07
C ILE A 39 0.32 0.62 1.00
N ASN A 40 -0.24 -0.44 0.41
CA ASN A 40 0.40 -1.16 -0.68
C ASN A 40 0.62 -0.26 -1.91
N LEU A 41 -0.37 0.55 -2.30
CA LEU A 41 -0.23 1.50 -3.40
C LEU A 41 0.92 2.49 -3.15
N LEU A 42 0.98 3.07 -1.95
CA LEU A 42 2.04 4.00 -1.56
C LEU A 42 3.43 3.32 -1.62
N TRP A 43 3.57 2.12 -1.05
CA TRP A 43 4.82 1.38 -1.09
C TRP A 43 5.24 1.01 -2.52
N GLY A 44 4.29 0.59 -3.36
CA GLY A 44 4.52 0.31 -4.77
C GLY A 44 5.11 1.52 -5.49
N THR A 45 4.52 2.70 -5.29
CA THR A 45 5.02 3.96 -5.89
C THR A 45 6.42 4.31 -5.40
N ILE A 46 6.69 4.23 -4.10
CA ILE A 46 8.02 4.55 -3.55
C ILE A 46 9.09 3.61 -4.11
N LEU A 47 8.80 2.31 -4.17
CA LEU A 47 9.72 1.30 -4.71
C LEU A 47 9.95 1.49 -6.21
N TYR A 48 8.91 1.86 -6.97
CA TYR A 48 9.05 2.15 -8.40
C TYR A 48 10.03 3.31 -8.62
N GLU A 49 9.82 4.44 -7.94
CA GLU A 49 10.71 5.61 -8.04
C GLU A 49 12.14 5.27 -7.60
N LEU A 50 12.30 4.46 -6.54
CA LEU A 50 13.61 3.97 -6.10
C LEU A 50 14.29 3.13 -7.18
N SER A 51 13.57 2.21 -7.84
CA SER A 51 14.13 1.40 -8.93
C SER A 51 14.61 2.25 -10.12
N ILE A 52 13.93 3.37 -10.41
CA ILE A 52 14.38 4.32 -11.44
C ILE A 52 15.69 4.99 -11.02
N VAL A 53 15.80 5.44 -9.77
CA VAL A 53 17.02 6.06 -9.24
C VAL A 53 18.19 5.08 -9.22
N GLU A 54 17.95 3.83 -8.81
CA GLU A 54 18.93 2.75 -8.80
C GLU A 54 19.43 2.41 -10.20
N PHE A 55 18.51 2.28 -11.17
CA PHE A 55 18.84 2.06 -12.58
C PHE A 55 19.72 3.18 -13.13
N LYS A 56 19.31 4.45 -12.94
CA LYS A 56 20.07 5.63 -13.40
C LYS A 56 21.44 5.75 -12.73
N SER A 57 21.59 5.19 -11.54
CA SER A 57 22.84 5.15 -10.79
C SER A 57 23.72 3.93 -11.11
N GLY A 58 23.26 3.03 -12.00
CA GLY A 58 23.97 1.81 -12.36
C GLY A 58 24.00 0.74 -11.25
N LEU A 59 23.08 0.81 -10.29
CA LEU A 59 22.99 -0.16 -9.20
C LEU A 59 22.25 -1.42 -9.67
N PRO A 60 22.85 -2.63 -9.56
CA PRO A 60 22.28 -3.85 -10.15
C PRO A 60 20.97 -4.32 -9.49
N MET A 61 20.67 -3.84 -8.29
CA MET A 61 19.48 -4.24 -7.52
C MET A 61 18.17 -3.64 -8.03
N TRP A 62 18.21 -2.72 -9.01
CA TRP A 62 17.03 -2.03 -9.53
C TRP A 62 15.92 -3.00 -9.99
N HIS A 63 16.29 -4.17 -10.51
CA HIS A 63 15.34 -5.21 -10.91
C HIS A 63 14.56 -5.80 -9.73
N GLU A 64 15.23 -6.01 -8.59
CA GLU A 64 14.61 -6.55 -7.38
C GLU A 64 13.67 -5.52 -6.76
N THR A 65 14.09 -4.25 -6.72
CA THR A 65 13.25 -3.15 -6.25
C THR A 65 12.02 -2.94 -7.15
N LEU A 66 12.18 -3.08 -8.48
CA LEU A 66 11.06 -3.02 -9.42
C LEU A 66 10.09 -4.20 -9.22
N ALA A 67 10.59 -5.42 -9.05
CA ALA A 67 9.75 -6.58 -8.79
C ALA A 67 8.96 -6.41 -7.48
N ALA A 68 9.59 -5.88 -6.43
CA ALA A 68 8.91 -5.57 -5.16
C ALA A 68 7.84 -4.48 -5.33
N SER A 69 8.05 -3.48 -6.18
CA SER A 69 7.03 -2.48 -6.53
C SER A 69 5.80 -3.12 -7.18
N VAL A 70 6.02 -4.02 -8.15
CA VAL A 70 4.94 -4.75 -8.85
C VAL A 70 4.11 -5.57 -7.85
N GLU A 71 4.76 -6.34 -6.96
CA GLU A 71 4.06 -7.11 -5.91
C GLU A 71 3.16 -6.20 -5.06
N LYS A 72 3.61 -4.99 -4.72
CA LYS A 72 2.79 -4.04 -3.96
C LYS A 72 1.61 -3.51 -4.75
N PHE A 73 1.75 -3.23 -6.04
CA PHE A 73 0.61 -2.85 -6.87
C PHE A 73 -0.43 -3.96 -7.00
N GLU A 74 0.01 -5.22 -7.14
CA GLU A 74 -0.89 -6.38 -7.14
C GLU A 74 -1.64 -6.50 -5.80
N LEU A 75 -0.95 -6.37 -4.67
CA LEU A 75 -1.57 -6.38 -3.33
C LEU A 75 -2.47 -5.16 -3.07
N ALA A 76 -2.29 -4.06 -3.80
CA ALA A 76 -3.19 -2.91 -3.78
C ALA A 76 -4.46 -3.16 -4.60
N GLY A 77 -4.50 -4.20 -5.45
CA GLY A 77 -5.59 -4.50 -6.35
C GLY A 77 -5.49 -3.79 -7.71
N ALA A 78 -4.30 -3.33 -8.10
CA ALA A 78 -4.08 -2.75 -9.42
C ALA A 78 -4.31 -3.80 -10.52
N SER A 79 -4.89 -3.38 -11.65
CA SER A 79 -5.09 -4.31 -12.75
C SER A 79 -3.75 -4.63 -13.43
N PRO A 80 -3.61 -5.82 -14.04
CA PRO A 80 -2.42 -6.15 -14.83
C PRO A 80 -2.14 -5.14 -15.96
N ILE A 81 -3.20 -4.50 -16.50
CA ILE A 81 -3.07 -3.47 -17.54
C ILE A 81 -2.43 -2.21 -16.96
N ASP A 82 -2.88 -1.74 -15.80
CA ASP A 82 -2.31 -0.55 -15.15
C ASP A 82 -0.85 -0.77 -14.75
N ILE A 83 -0.52 -1.97 -14.25
CA ILE A 83 0.86 -2.37 -13.94
C ILE A 83 1.71 -2.40 -15.20
N ALA A 84 1.22 -2.99 -16.29
CA ALA A 84 1.95 -3.03 -17.56
C ALA A 84 2.24 -1.62 -18.11
N VAL A 85 1.30 -0.67 -17.97
CA VAL A 85 1.53 0.73 -18.35
C VAL A 85 2.69 1.33 -17.54
N ILE A 86 2.76 1.08 -16.22
CA ILE A 86 3.84 1.56 -15.36
C ILE A 86 5.19 0.97 -15.79
N LEU A 87 5.24 -0.33 -16.08
CA LEU A 87 6.47 -0.99 -16.54
C LEU A 87 6.94 -0.43 -17.90
N ASN A 88 6.01 -0.20 -18.83
CA ASN A 88 6.31 0.42 -20.12
C ASN A 88 6.83 1.86 -19.98
N LEU A 89 6.33 2.62 -19.00
CA LEU A 89 6.85 3.96 -18.71
C LEU A 89 8.32 3.92 -18.27
N GLN A 90 8.73 2.88 -17.55
CA GLN A 90 10.14 2.71 -17.19
C GLN A 90 10.99 2.39 -18.42
N GLU A 91 10.57 1.48 -19.29
CA GLU A 91 11.30 1.15 -20.53
C GLU A 91 11.51 2.37 -21.44
N LEU A 92 10.55 3.29 -21.49
CA LEU A 92 10.68 4.55 -22.25
C LEU A 92 11.69 5.55 -21.65
N LEU A 93 12.10 5.34 -20.39
CA LEU A 93 13.07 6.18 -19.67
C LEU A 93 14.47 5.57 -19.63
N GLN A 94 14.68 4.38 -20.23
CA GLN A 94 15.97 3.71 -20.39
C GLN A 94 16.57 4.02 -21.77
#